data_AF-A0A8S9GGM9-F1
#
_entry.id   AF-A0A8S9GGM9-F1
#
_cell.length_a   1.000
_cell.length_b   1.000
_cell.length_c   1.000
_cell.angle_alpha   90.00
_cell.angle_beta   90.00
_cell.angle_gamma   90.00
#
_symmetry.space_group_name_H-M   'P 1'
#
loop_
_entity.id
_entity.type
_entity.pdbx_description
1 polymer ?
#
loop_
_entity_poly.entity_id
_entity_poly.type
_entity_poly.pdbx_seq_one_letter_code
_entity_poly.pdbx_strand_id
1 'polypeptide(L)'
;MDIGTFTFCSTDEETRDHLLLHCRFAVEIWDWVKQRLGVPRTHFNSWQAMIGWLLQQRWSPRRRLLSLIVCQATVYHIWRERNDKKHERSPTTPLAIFNKIDRVTKDILLARRGNKGCTTLLSLWFKYS
;
A
#
# COMPACT_ATOMS: atom_id res chain seq x y z
N MET A 1 10.91 -34.69 -10.66
CA MET A 1 12.02 -33.82 -10.22
C MET A 1 11.47 -32.41 -10.34
N ASP A 2 10.74 -31.97 -9.30
CA ASP A 2 9.98 -30.72 -9.31
C ASP A 2 10.90 -29.56 -9.00
N ILE A 3 11.29 -28.83 -10.04
CA ILE A 3 12.08 -27.61 -9.92
C ILE A 3 11.11 -26.50 -9.51
N GLY A 4 11.27 -26.05 -8.26
CA GLY A 4 10.39 -25.16 -7.50
C GLY A 4 9.67 -24.05 -8.27
N THR A 5 8.34 -24.12 -8.26
CA THR A 5 7.44 -23.02 -8.60
C THR A 5 6.72 -22.58 -7.33
N PHE A 6 7.29 -21.61 -6.61
CA PHE A 6 6.63 -20.99 -5.45
C PHE A 6 6.77 -19.46 -5.44
N THR A 7 6.43 -18.85 -6.56
CA THR A 7 6.21 -17.41 -6.71
C THR A 7 4.98 -16.96 -5.90
N PHE A 8 4.90 -15.69 -5.52
CA PHE A 8 3.83 -15.17 -4.64
C PHE A 8 2.42 -15.29 -5.29
N CYS A 9 2.40 -15.28 -6.62
CA CYS A 9 1.27 -15.60 -7.49
C CYS A 9 1.80 -16.56 -8.56
N SER A 10 1.24 -17.76 -8.63
CA SER A 10 1.82 -18.93 -9.32
C SER A 10 1.70 -18.92 -10.86
N THR A 11 1.33 -17.79 -11.47
CA THR A 11 0.79 -17.76 -12.85
C THR A 11 1.48 -16.79 -13.81
N ASP A 12 2.24 -15.81 -13.34
CA ASP A 12 2.85 -14.77 -14.19
C ASP A 12 4.34 -14.55 -13.90
N GLU A 13 5.05 -13.96 -14.87
CA GLU A 13 6.40 -13.44 -14.68
C GLU A 13 6.40 -12.42 -13.51
N GLU A 14 7.32 -12.61 -12.55
CA GLU A 14 7.44 -11.72 -11.38
C GLU A 14 8.00 -10.35 -11.79
N THR A 15 7.12 -9.48 -12.31
CA THR A 15 7.43 -8.06 -12.53
C THR A 15 7.12 -7.24 -11.28
N ARG A 16 7.75 -6.06 -11.16
CA ARG A 16 7.44 -5.10 -10.09
C ARG A 16 5.94 -4.79 -10.02
N ASP A 17 5.33 -4.54 -11.17
CA ASP A 17 3.94 -4.13 -11.26
C ASP A 17 3.02 -5.29 -10.87
N HIS A 18 3.34 -6.52 -11.29
CA HIS A 18 2.62 -7.70 -10.82
C HIS A 18 2.73 -7.87 -9.30
N LEU A 19 3.95 -7.88 -8.76
CA LEU A 19 4.20 -8.12 -7.33
C LEU A 19 3.55 -7.05 -6.42
N LEU A 20 3.60 -5.78 -6.83
CA LEU A 20 3.18 -4.66 -5.99
C LEU A 20 1.75 -4.22 -6.25
N LEU A 21 1.16 -4.51 -7.41
CA LEU A 21 -0.14 -3.95 -7.82
C LEU A 21 -1.15 -4.99 -8.29
N HIS A 22 -0.74 -6.06 -8.98
CA HIS A 22 -1.69 -6.95 -9.67
C HIS A 22 -1.88 -8.33 -9.04
N CYS A 23 -0.90 -8.84 -8.28
CA CYS A 23 -1.06 -10.11 -7.59
C CYS A 23 -2.23 -10.00 -6.60
N ARG A 24 -3.04 -11.06 -6.48
CA ARG A 24 -4.26 -11.10 -5.65
C ARG A 24 -4.03 -10.55 -4.23
N PHE A 25 -2.92 -10.92 -3.61
CA PHE A 25 -2.53 -10.42 -2.30
C PHE A 25 -2.39 -8.89 -2.25
N ALA A 26 -1.71 -8.31 -3.24
CA ALA A 26 -1.53 -6.87 -3.35
C ALA A 26 -2.87 -6.16 -3.65
N VAL A 27 -3.70 -6.73 -4.52
CA VAL A 27 -5.02 -6.17 -4.88
C VAL A 27 -5.91 -6.03 -3.64
N GLU A 28 -6.03 -7.08 -2.83
CA GLU A 28 -6.84 -7.06 -1.60
C GLU A 28 -6.36 -5.95 -0.64
N ILE A 29 -5.05 -5.80 -0.46
CA ILE A 29 -4.46 -4.73 0.36
C ILE A 29 -4.78 -3.35 -0.21
N TRP A 30 -4.59 -3.17 -1.52
CA TRP A 30 -4.85 -1.90 -2.19
C TRP A 30 -6.33 -1.52 -2.15
N ASP A 31 -7.26 -2.47 -2.15
CA ASP A 31 -8.68 -2.18 -2.05
C ASP A 31 -9.03 -1.55 -0.70
N TRP A 32 -8.53 -2.09 0.42
CA TRP A 32 -8.71 -1.44 1.73
C TRP A 32 -7.98 -0.09 1.82
N VAL A 33 -6.78 0.03 1.26
CA VAL A 33 -6.03 1.29 1.24
C VAL A 33 -6.76 2.36 0.44
N LYS A 34 -7.25 2.04 -0.76
CA LYS A 34 -8.02 2.96 -1.61
C LYS A 34 -9.34 3.36 -0.95
N GLN A 35 -10.00 2.44 -0.26
CA GLN A 35 -11.17 2.74 0.55
C GLN A 35 -10.85 3.80 1.62
N ARG A 36 -9.79 3.60 2.40
CA ARG A 36 -9.34 4.56 3.44
C ARG A 36 -8.94 5.92 2.89
N LEU A 37 -8.39 5.96 1.67
CA LEU A 37 -8.04 7.21 0.98
C LEU A 37 -9.24 7.92 0.32
N GLY A 38 -10.42 7.29 0.31
CA GLY A 38 -11.63 7.79 -0.33
C GLY A 38 -11.58 7.77 -1.85
N VAL A 39 -10.86 6.80 -2.43
CA VAL A 39 -10.66 6.63 -3.87
C VAL A 39 -10.87 5.19 -4.36
N PRO A 40 -11.94 4.48 -3.94
CA PRO A 40 -12.09 3.03 -4.17
C PRO A 40 -12.06 2.62 -5.65
N ARG A 41 -12.51 3.50 -6.55
CA ARG A 41 -12.57 3.27 -8.00
C ARG A 41 -11.27 3.57 -8.75
N THR A 42 -10.19 3.88 -8.04
CA THR A 42 -8.90 4.14 -8.68
C THR A 42 -8.22 2.82 -9.02
N HIS A 43 -7.70 2.73 -10.24
CA HIS A 43 -6.93 1.59 -10.71
C HIS A 43 -5.51 2.05 -11.09
N PHE A 44 -4.50 1.42 -10.50
CA PHE A 44 -3.10 1.63 -10.84
C PHE A 44 -2.63 0.45 -11.68
N ASN A 45 -2.76 0.54 -13.00
CA ASN A 45 -2.40 -0.56 -13.91
C ASN A 45 -0.88 -0.66 -14.17
N SER A 46 -0.11 0.27 -13.61
CA SER A 46 1.34 0.26 -13.66
C SER A 46 1.92 1.09 -12.53
N TRP A 47 3.20 0.87 -12.24
CA TRP A 47 3.94 1.72 -11.29
C TRP A 47 3.90 3.20 -11.71
N GLN A 48 4.06 3.47 -13.00
CA GLN A 48 4.04 4.81 -13.57
C GLN A 48 2.67 5.47 -13.38
N ALA A 49 1.58 4.70 -13.55
CA ALA A 49 0.23 5.18 -13.27
C ALA A 49 0.02 5.51 -11.78
N MET A 50 0.54 4.66 -10.87
CA MET A 50 0.52 4.93 -9.43
C MET A 50 1.27 6.22 -9.08
N ILE A 51 2.48 6.40 -9.61
CA ILE A 51 3.28 7.61 -9.40
C ILE A 51 2.59 8.84 -9.99
N GLY A 52 2.04 8.76 -11.20
CA GLY A 52 1.26 9.84 -11.81
C GLY A 52 0.06 10.25 -10.96
N TRP A 53 -0.66 9.27 -10.40
CA TRP A 53 -1.74 9.54 -9.46
C TRP A 53 -1.26 10.15 -8.14
N LEU A 54 -0.09 9.78 -7.62
CA LEU A 54 0.48 10.39 -6.41
C LEU A 54 0.91 11.85 -6.61
N LEU A 55 1.33 12.20 -7.83
CA LEU A 55 1.90 13.51 -8.16
C LEU A 55 0.91 14.48 -8.80
N GLN A 56 -0.33 14.06 -9.05
CA GLN A 56 -1.33 14.87 -9.72
C GLN A 56 -1.69 16.15 -8.93
N GLN A 57 -1.81 17.27 -9.65
CA GLN A 57 -1.94 18.61 -9.05
C GLN A 57 -3.30 18.89 -8.41
N ARG A 58 -4.35 18.11 -8.74
CA ARG A 58 -5.70 18.28 -8.18
C ARG A 58 -5.80 17.98 -6.68
N TRP A 59 -4.74 17.45 -6.06
CA TRP A 59 -4.73 17.07 -4.67
C TRP A 59 -4.37 18.26 -3.80
N SER A 60 -5.12 18.49 -2.73
CA SER A 60 -4.65 19.41 -1.69
C SER A 60 -3.31 18.92 -1.14
N PRO A 61 -2.39 19.82 -0.71
CA PRO A 61 -1.08 19.41 -0.20
C PRO A 61 -1.17 18.35 0.92
N ARG A 62 -2.20 18.45 1.76
CA ARG A 62 -2.49 17.50 2.84
C ARG A 62 -2.90 16.12 2.32
N ARG A 63 -3.82 16.07 1.36
CA ARG A 63 -4.19 14.80 0.72
C ARG A 63 -2.98 14.18 0.05
N ARG A 64 -2.17 14.96 -0.67
CA ARG A 64 -0.99 14.47 -1.38
C ARG A 64 0.01 13.85 -0.41
N LEU A 65 0.30 14.53 0.70
CA LEU A 65 1.16 14.03 1.75
C LEU A 65 0.62 12.73 2.37
N LEU A 66 -0.67 12.67 2.68
CA LEU A 66 -1.30 11.46 3.22
C LEU A 66 -1.13 10.28 2.26
N SER A 67 -1.45 10.46 0.98
CA SER A 67 -1.30 9.37 -0.01
C SER A 67 0.14 8.95 -0.24
N LEU A 68 1.10 9.87 -0.21
CA LEU A 68 2.52 9.51 -0.28
C LEU A 68 2.92 8.61 0.91
N ILE A 69 2.51 8.97 2.14
CA ILE A 69 2.80 8.17 3.34
C ILE A 69 2.18 6.78 3.22
N VAL A 70 0.90 6.72 2.88
CA VAL A 70 0.14 5.46 2.82
C VAL A 70 0.62 4.56 1.69
N CYS A 71 0.87 5.10 0.50
CA CYS A 71 1.40 4.32 -0.62
C CYS A 71 2.81 3.81 -0.32
N GLN A 72 3.67 4.62 0.31
CA GLN A 72 5.00 4.15 0.74
C GLN A 72 4.92 3.00 1.74
N ALA A 73 4.07 3.11 2.76
CA ALA A 73 3.86 2.06 3.74
C ALA A 73 3.32 0.78 3.08
N THR A 74 2.35 0.93 2.17
CA THR A 74 1.74 -0.19 1.44
C THR A 74 2.76 -0.93 0.58
N VAL A 75 3.52 -0.21 -0.25
CA VAL A 75 4.59 -0.78 -1.09
C VAL A 75 5.63 -1.50 -0.23
N TYR A 76 6.07 -0.87 0.86
CA TYR A 76 7.06 -1.48 1.76
C TYR A 76 6.56 -2.79 2.37
N HIS A 77 5.33 -2.82 2.88
CA HIS A 77 4.79 -4.00 3.54
C HIS A 77 4.52 -5.15 2.55
N ILE A 78 4.05 -4.87 1.34
CA ILE A 78 3.90 -5.89 0.28
C ILE A 78 5.27 -6.48 -0.09
N TRP A 79 6.26 -5.61 -0.35
CA TRP A 79 7.62 -6.05 -0.66
C TRP A 79 8.24 -6.88 0.46
N ARG A 80 8.05 -6.46 1.71
CA ARG A 80 8.55 -7.17 2.88
C ARG A 80 7.95 -8.57 2.99
N GLU A 81 6.64 -8.73 2.85
CA GLU A 81 6.00 -10.05 2.93
C GLU A 81 6.47 -10.98 1.81
N ARG A 82 6.70 -10.46 0.60
CA ARG A 82 7.33 -11.24 -0.47
C ARG A 82 8.71 -11.74 -0.07
N ASN A 83 9.53 -10.88 0.56
CA ASN A 83 10.84 -11.27 1.02
C ASN A 83 10.76 -12.27 2.18
N ASP A 84 9.83 -12.09 3.12
CA ASP A 84 9.63 -13.01 4.24
C ASP A 84 9.26 -14.42 3.70
N LYS A 85 8.37 -14.51 2.69
CA LYS A 85 8.05 -15.77 1.99
C LYS A 85 9.27 -16.39 1.31
N LYS A 86 10.13 -15.59 0.66
CA LYS A 86 11.37 -16.07 0.03
C LYS A 86 12.34 -16.71 1.03
N HIS A 87 12.31 -16.30 2.30
CA HIS A 87 13.11 -16.85 3.38
C HIS A 87 12.32 -17.84 4.25
N GLU A 88 11.31 -18.50 3.66
CA GLU A 88 10.53 -19.58 4.28
C GLU A 88 9.80 -19.20 5.58
N ARG A 89 9.52 -17.91 5.79
CA ARG A 89 8.67 -17.47 6.90
C ARG A 89 7.20 -17.73 6.56
N SER A 90 6.42 -18.05 7.59
CA SER A 90 4.98 -18.31 7.43
C SER A 90 4.28 -17.11 6.78
N PRO A 91 3.52 -17.33 5.69
CA PRO A 91 2.81 -16.25 5.02
C PRO A 91 1.75 -15.66 5.94
N THR A 92 1.58 -14.33 5.90
CA THR A 92 0.51 -13.64 6.61
C THR A 92 -0.65 -13.32 5.67
N THR A 93 -1.83 -13.02 6.24
CA THR A 93 -3.01 -12.68 5.44
C THR A 93 -2.96 -11.23 4.94
N PRO A 94 -3.58 -10.91 3.78
CA PRO A 94 -3.74 -9.53 3.31
C PRO A 94 -4.29 -8.58 4.40
N LEU A 95 -5.28 -9.04 5.17
CA LEU A 95 -5.88 -8.28 6.27
C LEU A 95 -4.87 -7.98 7.39
N ALA A 96 -4.02 -8.95 7.75
CA ALA A 96 -2.97 -8.73 8.75
C ALA A 96 -1.99 -7.64 8.27
N ILE A 97 -1.69 -7.59 6.97
CA ILE A 97 -0.85 -6.53 6.39
C ILE A 97 -1.53 -5.19 6.36
N PHE A 98 -2.79 -5.15 5.97
CA PHE A 98 -3.56 -3.92 6.06
C PHE A 98 -3.57 -3.37 7.49
N ASN A 99 -3.75 -4.21 8.51
CA ASN A 99 -3.69 -3.79 9.91
C ASN A 99 -2.31 -3.24 10.31
N LYS A 100 -1.20 -3.83 9.80
CA LYS A 100 0.16 -3.28 9.98
C LYS A 100 0.29 -1.91 9.30
N ILE A 101 -0.21 -1.76 8.08
CA ILE A 101 -0.20 -0.50 7.31
C ILE A 101 -1.03 0.58 8.02
N ASP A 102 -2.22 0.24 8.50
CA ASP A 102 -3.09 1.16 9.22
C ASP A 102 -2.43 1.64 10.52
N ARG A 103 -1.82 0.73 11.29
CA ARG A 103 -1.07 1.07 12.50
C ARG A 103 0.11 2.00 12.20
N VAL A 104 1.00 1.62 11.28
CA VAL A 104 2.19 2.45 10.97
C VAL A 104 1.79 3.80 10.39
N THR A 105 0.70 3.86 9.63
CA THR A 105 0.14 5.12 9.14
C THR A 105 -0.27 6.00 10.31
N LYS A 106 -1.07 5.49 11.25
CA LYS A 106 -1.49 6.24 12.44
C LYS A 106 -0.29 6.73 13.25
N ASP A 107 0.71 5.87 13.47
CA ASP A 107 1.92 6.22 14.21
C ASP A 107 2.70 7.37 13.52
N ILE A 108 2.89 7.30 12.19
CA ILE A 108 3.53 8.37 11.40
C ILE A 108 2.73 9.67 11.49
N LEU A 109 1.40 9.60 11.37
CA LEU A 109 0.54 10.78 11.38
C LEU A 109 0.50 11.44 12.77
N LEU A 110 0.49 10.64 13.84
CA LEU A 110 0.58 11.11 15.22
C LEU A 110 1.93 11.78 15.49
N ALA A 111 3.03 11.14 15.09
CA ALA A 111 4.38 11.70 15.25
C ALA A 111 4.55 13.04 14.51
N ARG A 112 3.85 13.22 13.38
CA ARG A 112 3.90 14.45 12.57
C ARG A 112 2.86 15.50 12.98
N ARG A 113 2.00 15.25 13.96
CA ARG A 113 0.86 16.12 14.29
C ARG A 113 1.27 17.57 14.60
N GLY A 114 2.43 17.77 15.22
CA GLY A 114 2.97 19.10 15.55
C GLY A 114 3.51 19.89 14.34
N ASN A 115 3.72 19.25 13.19
CA ASN A 115 4.29 19.90 12.02
C ASN A 115 3.24 20.73 11.28
N LYS A 116 3.64 21.89 10.75
CA LYS A 116 2.78 22.76 9.94
C LYS A 116 2.16 21.95 8.79
N GLY A 117 0.84 22.01 8.65
CA GLY A 117 0.10 21.29 7.61
C GLY A 117 -0.21 19.82 7.90
N CYS A 118 0.25 19.25 9.03
CA CYS A 118 0.04 17.84 9.37
C CYS A 118 -1.08 17.59 10.39
N THR A 119 -1.57 18.64 11.06
CA THR A 119 -2.53 18.57 12.17
C THR A 119 -3.82 17.80 11.85
N THR A 120 -4.30 17.88 10.61
CA THR A 120 -5.56 17.25 10.16
C THR A 120 -5.35 15.94 9.39
N LEU A 121 -4.11 15.44 9.23
CA LEU A 121 -3.85 14.24 8.43
C LEU A 121 -4.47 13.00 9.05
N LEU A 122 -4.39 12.86 10.38
CA LEU A 122 -5.01 11.75 11.10
C LEU A 122 -6.54 11.76 10.91
N SER A 123 -7.17 12.94 11.00
CA SER A 123 -8.60 13.09 10.72
C SER A 123 -8.95 12.73 9.27
N LEU A 124 -8.09 13.09 8.31
CA LEU A 124 -8.28 12.69 6.90
C LEU A 124 -8.18 11.18 6.71
N TRP A 125 -7.27 10.49 7.42
CA TRP A 125 -7.15 9.03 7.38
C TRP A 125 -8.40 8.32 7.91
N PHE A 126 -9.01 8.87 8.97
CA PHE A 126 -10.23 8.30 9.53
C PHE A 126 -11.51 8.65 8.76
N LYS A 127 -11.46 9.57 7.78
CA LYS A 127 -12.66 10.10 7.11
C LYS A 127 -13.49 9.04 6.37
N TYR A 128 -12.85 8.01 5.81
CA TYR A 128 -13.48 6.98 4.99
C TYR A 128 -13.37 5.59 5.63
N SER A 129 -13.33 5.57 6.97
CA SER A 129 -13.25 4.36 7.79
C SER A 129 -14.57 3.62 7.85
#